data_AF-A0A2H9LBG2-F1
#
_entry.id   AF-A0A2H9LBG2-F1
#
_cell.length_a   1.000
_cell.length_b   1.000
_cell.length_c   1.000
_cell.angle_alpha   90.00
_cell.angle_beta   90.00
_cell.angle_gamma   90.00
#
_symmetry.space_group_name_H-M   'P 1'
#
loop_
_entity.id
_entity.type
_entity.pdbx_description
1 polymer ?
#
loop_
_entity_poly.entity_id
_entity_poly.type
_entity_poly.pdbx_seq_one_letter_code
_entity_poly.pdbx_strand_id
1 'polypeptide(L)'
;MSYCTIPLDQRQIIYDKVFSLKQNGLSYKKIIEQILSEFRIKLHKSTLSYWFNNNVKLVGGENYFNSIASPELSYVLGVMFGDGAITFNKKKQDYAIRLEAKDKDFVENFSTCVSKVLNKNRNYLVCKTKREMYSVKGRSKQLYYFIKSLKEDFELLKKFVEPFPAEFIRGVLDSEGTISASPKKYLKLRVYIASSANLELLKYLRDLLFRNFMIKTILSKTKTAGMIDSVIDGRVIRRTKDLFQLAAVNEEQAILCCELIGSAISRKIKKFEDFIFLRKRYTRLEAAILWQKIYHKEGRFWIRNNTKSIDSFLITY
;
A
#
# COMPACT_ATOMS: atom_id res chain seq x y z
N MET A 1 -17.91 -17.89 -14.36
CA MET A 1 -16.64 -17.24 -13.99
C MET A 1 -15.81 -16.93 -15.24
N SER A 2 -14.96 -15.89 -15.20
CA SER A 2 -14.05 -15.58 -16.31
C SER A 2 -12.73 -16.34 -16.14
N TYR A 3 -12.13 -16.85 -17.22
CA TYR A 3 -10.84 -17.55 -17.15
C TYR A 3 -9.72 -16.70 -16.50
N CYS A 4 -9.76 -15.37 -16.66
CA CYS A 4 -8.75 -14.49 -16.08
C CYS A 4 -8.91 -14.23 -14.57
N THR A 5 -9.93 -14.81 -13.92
CA THR A 5 -10.20 -14.62 -12.49
C THR A 5 -9.96 -15.88 -11.66
N ILE A 6 -9.60 -17.01 -12.26
CA ILE A 6 -9.31 -18.26 -11.54
C ILE A 6 -7.82 -18.37 -11.14
N PRO A 7 -7.48 -19.13 -10.08
CA PRO A 7 -6.10 -19.40 -9.65
C PRO A 7 -5.17 -19.99 -10.73
N LEU A 8 -3.84 -19.85 -10.57
CA LEU A 8 -2.83 -20.28 -11.56
C LEU A 8 -2.85 -21.79 -11.81
N ASP A 9 -2.87 -22.56 -10.74
CA ASP A 9 -2.96 -24.03 -10.73
C ASP A 9 -4.18 -24.50 -11.54
N GLN A 10 -5.35 -23.89 -11.30
CA GLN A 10 -6.55 -24.21 -12.09
C GLN A 10 -6.43 -23.78 -13.55
N ARG A 11 -5.78 -22.66 -13.85
CA ARG A 11 -5.54 -22.23 -15.24
C ARG A 11 -4.60 -23.17 -15.98
N GLN A 12 -3.57 -23.67 -15.30
CA GLN A 12 -2.63 -24.63 -15.86
C GLN A 12 -3.34 -25.94 -16.19
N ILE A 13 -4.16 -26.47 -15.27
CA ILE A 13 -4.99 -27.65 -15.50
C ILE A 13 -5.89 -27.45 -16.73
N ILE A 14 -6.59 -26.31 -16.83
CA ILE A 14 -7.45 -26.01 -17.98
C ILE A 14 -6.64 -25.85 -19.26
N TYR A 15 -5.46 -25.24 -19.21
CA TYR A 15 -4.58 -25.07 -20.37
C TYR A 15 -4.10 -26.44 -20.88
N ASP A 16 -3.61 -27.30 -20.00
CA ASP A 16 -3.14 -28.64 -20.34
C ASP A 16 -4.27 -29.49 -20.91
N LYS A 17 -5.48 -29.39 -20.32
CA LYS A 17 -6.68 -30.02 -20.87
C LYS A 17 -7.02 -29.52 -22.26
N VAL A 18 -7.06 -28.20 -22.46
CA VAL A 18 -7.33 -27.60 -23.77
C VAL A 18 -6.29 -28.03 -24.81
N PHE A 19 -5.02 -28.09 -24.43
CA PHE A 19 -3.94 -28.54 -25.31
C PHE A 19 -4.12 -30.01 -25.71
N SER A 20 -4.42 -30.88 -24.73
CA SER A 20 -4.75 -32.30 -24.97
C SER A 20 -5.94 -32.45 -25.92
N LEU A 21 -7.04 -31.73 -25.69
CA LEU A 21 -8.22 -31.77 -26.55
C LEU A 21 -7.91 -31.29 -27.97
N LYS A 22 -7.04 -30.28 -28.11
CA LYS A 22 -6.63 -29.78 -29.42
C LYS A 22 -5.72 -30.77 -30.17
N GLN A 23 -4.80 -31.43 -29.48
CA GLN A 23 -3.98 -32.53 -30.02
C GLN A 23 -4.86 -33.69 -30.52
N ASN A 24 -5.95 -33.98 -29.81
CA ASN A 24 -6.96 -34.96 -30.22
C ASN A 24 -7.87 -34.48 -31.39
N GLY A 25 -7.54 -33.37 -32.06
CA GLY A 25 -8.22 -32.90 -33.25
C GLY A 25 -9.55 -32.15 -33.00
N LEU A 26 -9.91 -31.84 -31.75
CA LEU A 26 -11.17 -31.14 -31.49
C LEU A 26 -11.15 -29.71 -32.03
N SER A 27 -12.32 -29.28 -32.53
CA SER A 27 -12.56 -27.90 -32.93
C SER A 27 -12.70 -27.00 -31.71
N TYR A 28 -12.42 -25.69 -31.87
CA TYR A 28 -12.52 -24.73 -30.76
C TYR A 28 -13.91 -24.70 -30.11
N LYS A 29 -14.98 -24.93 -30.87
CA LYS A 29 -16.34 -24.98 -30.32
C LYS A 29 -16.50 -26.14 -29.33
N LYS A 30 -16.09 -27.34 -29.72
CA LYS A 30 -16.14 -28.54 -28.86
C LYS A 30 -15.26 -28.39 -27.62
N ILE A 31 -14.07 -27.81 -27.77
CA ILE A 31 -13.18 -27.52 -26.64
C ILE A 31 -13.87 -26.57 -25.62
N ILE A 32 -14.50 -25.48 -26.09
CA ILE A 32 -15.20 -24.53 -25.20
C ILE A 32 -16.34 -25.23 -24.46
N GLU A 33 -17.15 -26.02 -25.15
CA GLU A 33 -18.28 -26.76 -24.56
C GLU A 33 -17.80 -27.73 -23.49
N GLN A 34 -16.71 -28.46 -23.75
CA GLN A 34 -16.17 -29.42 -22.80
C GLN A 34 -15.57 -28.74 -21.56
N ILE A 35 -14.80 -27.66 -21.73
CA ILE A 35 -14.27 -26.90 -20.59
C ILE A 35 -15.40 -26.25 -19.77
N LEU A 36 -16.46 -25.77 -20.43
CA LEU A 36 -17.62 -25.22 -19.73
C LEU A 36 -18.35 -26.31 -18.92
N SER A 37 -18.49 -27.52 -19.45
CA SER A 37 -19.11 -28.64 -18.75
C SER A 37 -18.27 -29.10 -17.55
N GLU A 38 -16.96 -29.29 -17.75
CA GLU A 38 -16.05 -29.87 -16.75
C GLU A 38 -15.65 -28.87 -15.66
N PHE A 39 -15.32 -27.63 -16.04
CA PHE A 39 -14.78 -26.62 -15.12
C PHE A 39 -15.78 -25.50 -14.79
N ARG A 40 -16.98 -25.49 -15.37
CA ARG A 40 -17.97 -24.40 -15.23
C ARG A 40 -17.42 -23.02 -15.63
N ILE A 41 -16.45 -23.01 -16.54
CA ILE A 41 -15.76 -21.80 -17.02
C ILE A 41 -15.96 -21.67 -18.53
N LYS A 42 -16.53 -20.54 -18.95
CA LYS A 42 -16.73 -20.24 -20.36
C LYS A 42 -15.47 -19.61 -20.94
N LEU A 43 -14.75 -20.37 -21.76
CA LEU A 43 -13.66 -19.84 -22.58
C LEU A 43 -14.22 -19.08 -23.80
N HIS A 44 -13.55 -17.98 -24.18
CA HIS A 44 -13.85 -17.32 -25.45
C HIS A 44 -13.04 -17.95 -26.57
N LYS A 45 -13.62 -18.03 -27.79
CA LYS A 45 -12.91 -18.53 -28.98
C LYS A 45 -11.62 -17.76 -29.26
N SER A 46 -11.61 -16.46 -28.97
CA SER A 46 -10.40 -15.64 -29.06
C SER A 46 -9.29 -16.11 -28.13
N THR A 47 -9.60 -16.55 -26.90
CA THR A 47 -8.61 -17.12 -25.96
C THR A 47 -7.89 -18.31 -26.58
N LEU A 48 -8.63 -19.25 -27.18
CA LEU A 48 -8.06 -20.40 -27.87
C LEU A 48 -7.23 -19.99 -29.08
N SER A 49 -7.76 -19.05 -29.89
CA SER A 49 -7.02 -18.50 -31.02
C SER A 49 -5.67 -17.90 -30.59
N TYR A 50 -5.62 -17.19 -29.47
CA TYR A 50 -4.37 -16.63 -28.94
C TYR A 50 -3.37 -17.70 -28.51
N TRP A 51 -3.84 -18.77 -27.85
CA TRP A 51 -2.97 -19.86 -27.38
C TRP A 51 -2.32 -20.63 -28.52
N PHE A 52 -3.08 -20.91 -29.57
CA PHE A 52 -2.62 -21.78 -30.65
C PHE A 52 -2.02 -21.02 -31.84
N ASN A 53 -2.40 -19.76 -32.09
CA ASN A 53 -1.91 -19.01 -33.26
C ASN A 53 -0.79 -18.01 -32.93
N ASN A 54 -0.76 -17.46 -31.70
CA ASN A 54 0.14 -16.35 -31.36
C ASN A 54 1.28 -16.77 -30.41
N ASN A 55 1.43 -18.06 -30.10
CA ASN A 55 2.38 -18.58 -29.09
C ASN A 55 2.30 -17.86 -27.73
N VAL A 56 1.17 -17.23 -27.40
CA VAL A 56 0.97 -16.54 -26.12
C VAL A 56 0.46 -17.56 -25.09
N LYS A 57 1.32 -17.96 -24.17
CA LYS A 57 0.91 -18.70 -22.97
C LYS A 57 0.21 -17.73 -22.01
N LEU A 58 -1.12 -17.80 -21.88
CA LEU A 58 -1.85 -17.09 -20.81
C LEU A 58 -1.80 -17.87 -19.47
N VAL A 59 -0.74 -18.65 -19.27
CA VAL A 59 -0.54 -19.54 -18.13
C VAL A 59 0.56 -19.01 -17.19
N GLY A 60 0.95 -17.75 -17.35
CA GLY A 60 2.06 -17.12 -16.65
C GLY A 60 2.86 -16.21 -17.60
N GLY A 61 3.67 -15.31 -17.05
CA GLY A 61 4.52 -14.39 -17.84
C GLY A 61 4.65 -13.00 -17.21
N GLU A 62 5.39 -12.10 -17.86
CA GLU A 62 5.45 -10.71 -17.40
C GLU A 62 4.05 -10.11 -17.34
N ASN A 63 3.79 -9.35 -16.27
CA ASN A 63 2.50 -8.75 -15.96
C ASN A 63 1.42 -9.75 -15.49
N TYR A 64 1.79 -11.00 -15.23
CA TYR A 64 0.90 -11.99 -14.62
C TYR A 64 0.79 -11.78 -13.11
N PHE A 65 -0.44 -11.66 -12.64
CA PHE A 65 -0.74 -11.63 -11.21
C PHE A 65 -1.02 -13.03 -10.68
N ASN A 66 -0.26 -13.43 -9.66
CA ASN A 66 -0.54 -14.61 -8.86
C ASN A 66 -1.05 -14.19 -7.48
N SER A 67 -2.18 -14.72 -7.05
CA SER A 67 -2.78 -14.42 -5.74
C SER A 67 -2.14 -15.24 -4.63
N ILE A 68 -0.81 -15.27 -4.56
CA ILE A 68 -0.07 -15.88 -3.45
C ILE A 68 0.29 -14.77 -2.47
N ALA A 69 0.04 -15.01 -1.18
CA ALA A 69 0.46 -14.10 -0.13
C ALA A 69 1.98 -13.91 -0.21
N SER A 70 2.41 -12.66 -0.20
CA SER A 70 3.83 -12.27 -0.23
C SER A 70 4.02 -10.96 0.51
N PRO A 71 5.23 -10.64 1.00
CA PRO A 71 5.55 -9.35 1.60
C PRO A 71 5.13 -8.19 0.69
N GLU A 72 5.46 -8.28 -0.60
CA GLU A 72 5.14 -7.25 -1.59
C GLU A 72 3.64 -7.11 -1.83
N LEU A 73 2.90 -8.21 -1.92
CA LEU A 73 1.44 -8.15 -2.07
C LEU A 73 0.82 -7.52 -0.83
N SER A 74 1.27 -7.90 0.36
CA SER A 74 0.78 -7.36 1.63
C SER A 74 1.02 -5.85 1.73
N TYR A 75 2.22 -5.38 1.37
CA TYR A 75 2.53 -3.95 1.26
C TYR A 75 1.62 -3.23 0.26
N VAL A 76 1.48 -3.78 -0.96
CA VAL A 76 0.59 -3.23 -2.00
C VAL A 76 -0.83 -3.10 -1.46
N LEU A 77 -1.36 -4.14 -0.80
CA LEU A 77 -2.70 -4.09 -0.21
C LEU A 77 -2.82 -3.01 0.87
N GLY A 78 -1.80 -2.84 1.73
CA GLY A 78 -1.77 -1.76 2.71
C GLY A 78 -1.90 -0.38 2.05
N VAL A 79 -1.13 -0.14 0.99
CA VAL A 79 -1.22 1.10 0.20
C VAL A 79 -2.60 1.25 -0.46
N MET A 80 -3.15 0.17 -1.01
CA MET A 80 -4.46 0.19 -1.67
C MET A 80 -5.64 0.44 -0.72
N PHE A 81 -5.47 0.20 0.58
CA PHE A 81 -6.44 0.54 1.62
C PHE A 81 -6.21 1.94 2.22
N GLY A 82 -5.13 2.63 1.84
CA GLY A 82 -4.87 4.05 2.07
C GLY A 82 -4.96 4.88 0.78
N ASP A 83 -3.83 5.38 0.30
CA ASP A 83 -3.74 6.34 -0.82
C ASP A 83 -3.90 5.71 -2.22
N GLY A 84 -3.83 4.38 -2.31
CA GLY A 84 -3.88 3.66 -3.58
C GLY A 84 -5.28 3.58 -4.21
N ALA A 85 -5.35 3.76 -5.53
CA ALA A 85 -6.59 3.77 -6.29
C ALA A 85 -6.61 2.74 -7.42
N ILE A 86 -7.75 2.05 -7.60
CA ILE A 86 -8.02 1.26 -8.80
C ILE A 86 -8.83 2.12 -9.78
N THR A 87 -8.51 2.05 -11.07
CA THR A 87 -9.16 2.85 -12.12
C THR A 87 -9.45 1.99 -13.35
N PHE A 88 -10.60 2.21 -13.96
CA PHE A 88 -11.01 1.55 -15.21
C PHE A 88 -11.37 2.60 -16.26
N ASN A 89 -10.73 2.52 -17.44
CA ASN A 89 -11.11 3.32 -18.60
C ASN A 89 -11.82 2.42 -19.62
N LYS A 90 -13.14 2.61 -19.79
CA LYS A 90 -13.98 1.81 -20.69
C LYS A 90 -13.55 1.90 -22.16
N LYS A 91 -13.15 3.09 -22.64
CA LYS A 91 -12.75 3.29 -24.05
C LYS A 91 -11.46 2.55 -24.38
N LYS A 92 -10.49 2.57 -23.47
CA LYS A 92 -9.16 1.93 -23.65
C LYS A 92 -9.09 0.51 -23.09
N GLN A 93 -10.17 0.02 -22.47
CA GLN A 93 -10.18 -1.22 -21.69
C GLN A 93 -8.99 -1.31 -20.71
N ASP A 94 -8.65 -0.18 -20.09
CA ASP A 94 -7.44 -0.02 -19.28
C ASP A 94 -7.77 -0.17 -17.80
N TYR A 95 -7.30 -1.26 -17.21
CA TYR A 95 -7.45 -1.61 -15.80
C TYR A 95 -6.15 -1.31 -15.07
N ALA A 96 -6.18 -0.31 -14.19
CA ALA A 96 -4.96 0.18 -13.59
C ALA A 96 -5.05 0.36 -12.07
N ILE A 97 -3.95 0.05 -11.42
CA ILE A 97 -3.66 0.37 -10.03
C ILE A 97 -2.75 1.60 -10.02
N ARG A 98 -3.03 2.57 -9.18
CA ARG A 98 -2.33 3.85 -9.13
C ARG A 98 -2.01 4.28 -7.72
N LEU A 99 -0.88 4.94 -7.58
CA LEU A 99 -0.52 5.73 -6.40
C LEU A 99 -0.03 7.09 -6.89
N GLU A 100 -0.45 8.16 -6.23
CA GLU A 100 0.05 9.52 -6.43
C GLU A 100 0.34 10.12 -5.06
N ALA A 101 1.59 10.52 -4.81
CA ALA A 101 2.04 11.03 -3.52
C ALA A 101 3.18 12.04 -3.68
N LYS A 102 3.43 12.85 -2.64
CA LYS A 102 4.55 13.82 -2.62
C LYS A 102 5.92 13.17 -2.44
N ASP A 103 5.94 12.04 -1.74
CA ASP A 103 7.17 11.31 -1.40
C ASP A 103 7.54 10.37 -2.56
N LYS A 104 8.66 10.63 -3.24
CA LYS A 104 9.09 9.87 -4.44
C LYS A 104 9.41 8.41 -4.11
N ASP A 105 10.15 8.20 -3.02
CA ASP A 105 10.55 6.90 -2.50
C ASP A 105 9.35 6.02 -2.12
N PHE A 106 8.27 6.61 -1.60
CA PHE A 106 7.00 5.91 -1.39
C PHE A 106 6.46 5.35 -2.71
N VAL A 107 6.42 6.18 -3.75
CA VAL A 107 5.89 5.80 -5.07
C VAL A 107 6.80 4.80 -5.77
N GLU A 108 8.12 4.92 -5.62
CA GLU A 108 9.11 3.98 -6.14
C GLU A 108 9.06 2.62 -5.45
N ASN A 109 8.90 2.60 -4.12
CA ASN A 109 8.74 1.36 -3.37
C ASN A 109 7.44 0.64 -3.78
N PHE A 110 6.33 1.38 -3.87
CA PHE A 110 5.08 0.82 -4.38
C PHE A 110 5.23 0.28 -5.81
N SER A 111 5.90 1.02 -6.70
CA SER A 111 6.20 0.57 -8.06
C SER A 111 6.96 -0.77 -8.07
N THR A 112 7.97 -0.88 -7.22
CA THR A 112 8.79 -2.09 -7.07
C THR A 112 7.96 -3.27 -6.60
N CYS A 113 7.15 -3.09 -5.54
CA CYS A 113 6.29 -4.15 -5.02
C CYS A 113 5.24 -4.59 -6.05
N VAL A 114 4.58 -3.65 -6.76
CA VAL A 114 3.62 -3.99 -7.82
C VAL A 114 4.30 -4.74 -8.96
N SER A 115 5.51 -4.36 -9.36
CA SER A 115 6.26 -5.09 -10.39
C SER A 115 6.60 -6.52 -9.99
N LYS A 116 7.03 -6.75 -8.75
CA LYS A 116 7.29 -8.09 -8.21
C LYS A 116 6.02 -8.94 -8.16
N VAL A 117 4.91 -8.39 -7.64
CA VAL A 117 3.59 -9.05 -7.60
C VAL A 117 3.10 -9.45 -8.99
N LEU A 118 3.52 -8.71 -10.03
CA LEU A 118 3.17 -8.93 -11.42
C LEU A 118 4.27 -9.64 -12.23
N ASN A 119 5.29 -10.20 -11.56
CA ASN A 119 6.41 -10.91 -12.19
C ASN A 119 7.06 -10.11 -13.33
N LYS A 120 7.23 -8.79 -13.14
CA LYS A 120 7.88 -7.91 -14.11
C LYS A 120 9.35 -7.79 -13.82
N ASN A 121 10.17 -7.89 -14.86
CA ASN A 121 11.62 -7.66 -14.79
C ASN A 121 11.99 -6.18 -14.61
N ARG A 122 11.03 -5.27 -14.76
CA ARG A 122 11.24 -3.82 -14.61
C ARG A 122 10.14 -3.19 -13.79
N ASN A 123 10.53 -2.18 -13.00
CA ASN A 123 9.62 -1.32 -12.26
C ASN A 123 8.75 -0.50 -13.22
N TYR A 124 7.55 -0.14 -12.77
CA TYR A 124 6.75 0.85 -13.48
C TYR A 124 7.42 2.22 -13.38
N LEU A 125 7.34 2.99 -14.47
CA LEU A 125 7.88 4.35 -14.50
C LEU A 125 7.15 5.23 -13.50
N VAL A 126 7.92 5.92 -12.65
CA VAL A 126 7.43 6.97 -11.76
C VAL A 126 7.53 8.30 -12.50
N CYS A 127 6.41 8.99 -12.65
CA CYS A 127 6.32 10.26 -13.35
C CYS A 127 5.98 11.38 -12.38
N LYS A 128 6.53 12.57 -12.62
CA LYS A 128 6.11 13.78 -11.92
C LYS A 128 4.87 14.35 -12.60
N THR A 129 3.84 14.70 -11.82
CA THR A 129 2.58 15.27 -12.31
C THR A 129 2.66 16.80 -12.32
N LYS A 130 1.72 17.45 -13.00
CA LYS A 130 1.60 18.92 -13.03
C LYS A 130 1.35 19.56 -11.65
N ARG A 131 0.98 18.75 -10.64
CA ARG A 131 0.73 19.19 -9.27
C ARG A 131 1.94 18.98 -8.36
N GLU A 132 3.14 18.80 -8.93
CA GLU A 132 4.36 18.55 -8.19
C GLU A 132 4.31 17.29 -7.31
N MET A 133 3.53 16.29 -7.72
CA MET A 133 3.44 14.98 -7.07
C MET A 133 4.07 13.90 -7.94
N TYR A 134 4.50 12.80 -7.34
CA TYR A 134 4.97 11.62 -8.04
C TYR A 134 3.81 10.65 -8.23
N SER A 135 3.71 10.03 -9.40
CA SER A 135 2.65 9.09 -9.74
C SER A 135 3.21 7.87 -10.43
N VAL A 136 2.63 6.71 -10.12
CA VAL A 136 2.88 5.45 -10.81
C VAL A 136 1.56 4.79 -11.20
N LYS A 137 1.57 4.13 -12.35
CA LYS A 137 0.40 3.44 -12.90
C LYS A 137 0.77 2.03 -13.35
N GLY A 138 0.38 1.04 -12.55
CA GLY A 138 0.44 -0.37 -12.91
C GLY A 138 -0.77 -0.80 -13.73
N ARG A 139 -0.60 -1.57 -14.81
CA ARG A 139 -1.71 -2.06 -15.64
C ARG A 139 -1.88 -3.56 -15.47
N SER A 140 -2.93 -3.99 -14.79
CA SER A 140 -3.25 -5.41 -14.66
C SER A 140 -4.74 -5.60 -14.40
N LYS A 141 -5.41 -6.31 -15.30
CA LYS A 141 -6.84 -6.62 -15.15
C LYS A 141 -7.07 -7.58 -13.98
N GLN A 142 -6.19 -8.57 -13.81
CA GLN A 142 -6.29 -9.56 -12.74
C GLN A 142 -6.12 -8.90 -11.37
N LEU A 143 -5.03 -8.15 -11.17
CA LEU A 143 -4.78 -7.46 -9.91
C LEU A 143 -5.85 -6.40 -9.60
N TYR A 144 -6.39 -5.71 -10.63
CA TYR A 144 -7.52 -4.80 -10.46
C TYR A 144 -8.74 -5.49 -9.85
N TYR A 145 -9.18 -6.62 -10.44
CA TYR A 145 -10.38 -7.31 -9.93
C TYR A 145 -10.12 -7.99 -8.59
N PHE A 146 -8.90 -8.49 -8.37
CA PHE A 146 -8.49 -9.02 -7.08
C PHE A 146 -8.59 -7.96 -5.97
N ILE A 147 -7.95 -6.79 -6.14
CA ILE A 147 -8.06 -5.72 -5.14
C ILE A 147 -9.52 -5.26 -4.98
N LYS A 148 -10.28 -5.19 -6.08
CA LYS A 148 -11.69 -4.83 -6.03
C LYS A 148 -12.48 -5.81 -5.14
N SER A 149 -12.30 -7.12 -5.31
CA SER A 149 -12.99 -8.12 -4.48
C SER A 149 -12.57 -8.03 -3.01
N LEU A 150 -11.30 -7.75 -2.71
CA LEU A 150 -10.85 -7.56 -1.31
C LEU A 150 -11.42 -6.29 -0.66
N LYS A 151 -11.70 -5.25 -1.44
CA LYS A 151 -12.39 -4.05 -0.93
C LYS A 151 -13.88 -4.28 -0.68
N GLU A 152 -14.48 -5.27 -1.35
CA GLU A 152 -15.87 -5.68 -1.18
C GLU A 152 -16.03 -6.73 -0.07
N ASP A 153 -15.02 -7.57 0.15
CA ASP A 153 -14.97 -8.61 1.18
C ASP A 153 -13.67 -8.51 1.99
N PHE A 154 -13.80 -7.91 3.18
CA PHE A 154 -12.69 -7.66 4.09
C PHE A 154 -12.14 -8.95 4.74
N GLU A 155 -12.92 -10.03 4.82
CA GLU A 155 -12.41 -11.31 5.35
C GLU A 155 -11.45 -11.99 4.37
N LEU A 156 -11.68 -11.84 3.06
CA LEU A 156 -10.73 -12.31 2.05
C LEU A 156 -9.38 -11.60 2.14
N LEU A 157 -9.37 -10.32 2.52
CA LEU A 157 -8.13 -9.55 2.69
C LEU A 157 -7.18 -10.22 3.68
N LYS A 158 -7.72 -10.70 4.81
CA LYS A 158 -6.93 -11.27 5.91
C LYS A 158 -6.05 -12.43 5.46
N LYS A 159 -6.51 -13.23 4.49
CA LYS A 159 -5.74 -14.37 3.92
C LYS A 159 -4.41 -13.94 3.30
N PHE A 160 -4.30 -12.70 2.83
CA PHE A 160 -3.10 -12.15 2.20
C PHE A 160 -2.27 -11.28 3.16
N VAL A 161 -2.88 -10.82 4.25
CA VAL A 161 -2.27 -9.92 5.23
C VAL A 161 -1.68 -10.67 6.42
N GLU A 162 -2.40 -11.63 6.99
CA GLU A 162 -1.97 -12.35 8.20
C GLU A 162 -0.59 -13.02 8.08
N PRO A 163 -0.16 -13.56 6.90
CA PRO A 163 1.19 -14.10 6.77
C PRO A 163 2.30 -13.03 6.77
N PHE A 164 1.98 -11.78 6.40
CA PHE A 164 2.94 -10.68 6.28
C PHE A 164 2.38 -9.38 6.90
N PRO A 165 2.03 -9.36 8.19
CA PRO A 165 1.26 -8.28 8.78
C PRO A 165 2.06 -6.97 8.87
N ALA A 166 3.38 -7.06 9.08
CA ALA A 166 4.26 -5.88 9.14
C ALA A 166 4.20 -5.07 7.84
N GLU A 167 4.20 -5.74 6.69
CA GLU A 167 4.21 -5.09 5.38
C GLU A 167 2.88 -4.41 5.06
N PHE A 168 1.75 -5.03 5.40
CA PHE A 168 0.44 -4.39 5.30
C PHE A 168 0.37 -3.13 6.16
N ILE A 169 0.78 -3.24 7.43
CA ILE A 169 0.78 -2.10 8.36
C ILE A 169 1.73 -1.01 7.86
N ARG A 170 2.90 -1.36 7.31
CA ARG A 170 3.85 -0.42 6.71
C ARG A 170 3.23 0.32 5.51
N GLY A 171 2.55 -0.39 4.61
CA GLY A 171 1.86 0.23 3.47
C GLY A 171 0.76 1.21 3.89
N VAL A 172 0.02 0.88 4.95
CA VAL A 172 -0.97 1.78 5.56
C VAL A 172 -0.28 2.96 6.25
N LEU A 173 0.79 2.75 7.01
CA LEU A 173 1.55 3.79 7.69
C LEU A 173 2.18 4.77 6.68
N ASP A 174 2.66 4.27 5.54
CA ASP A 174 3.23 5.10 4.48
C ASP A 174 2.17 6.02 3.87
N SER A 175 0.95 5.50 3.66
CA SER A 175 -0.21 6.24 3.14
C SER A 175 -0.79 7.24 4.16
N GLU A 176 -1.28 6.74 5.29
CA GLU A 176 -2.14 7.49 6.23
C GLU A 176 -1.40 7.90 7.52
N GLY A 177 -0.20 7.36 7.71
CA GLY A 177 0.54 7.46 8.95
C GLY A 177 1.43 8.69 9.05
N THR A 178 1.74 9.07 10.29
CA THR A 178 2.62 10.18 10.62
C THR A 178 3.57 9.81 11.75
N ILE A 179 4.87 9.89 11.47
CA ILE A 179 5.92 9.91 12.49
C ILE A 179 6.20 11.37 12.84
N SER A 180 6.00 11.74 14.10
CA SER A 180 6.12 13.11 14.59
C SER A 180 6.97 13.17 15.85
N ALA A 181 7.91 14.10 15.89
CA ALA A 181 8.61 14.48 17.09
C ALA A 181 8.29 15.95 17.42
N SER A 182 7.98 16.21 18.68
CA SER A 182 7.51 17.51 19.15
C SER A 182 8.42 18.04 20.25
N PRO A 183 9.12 19.17 20.04
CA PRO A 183 9.98 19.81 21.03
C PRO A 183 9.19 20.85 21.84
N LYS A 184 8.13 20.42 22.56
CA LYS A 184 7.36 21.34 23.44
C LYS A 184 8.17 21.61 24.72
N LYS A 185 7.69 21.17 25.89
CA LYS A 185 8.48 21.22 27.13
C LYS A 185 9.71 20.31 27.09
N TYR A 186 9.59 19.21 26.34
CA TYR A 186 10.64 18.22 26.13
C TYR A 186 10.41 17.53 24.79
N LEU A 187 11.47 16.97 24.20
CA LEU A 187 11.36 16.23 22.93
C LEU A 187 10.59 14.94 23.16
N LYS A 188 9.50 14.75 22.41
CA LYS A 188 8.64 13.56 22.49
C LYS A 188 8.30 13.01 21.11
N LEU A 189 8.41 11.70 20.93
CA LEU A 189 7.96 10.99 19.73
C LEU A 189 6.48 10.60 19.85
N ARG A 190 5.76 10.70 18.73
CA ARG A 190 4.42 10.17 18.52
C ARG A 190 4.33 9.54 17.14
N VAL A 191 3.72 8.37 17.08
CA VAL A 191 3.38 7.70 15.82
C VAL A 191 1.88 7.57 15.72
N TYR A 192 1.33 8.20 14.69
CA TYR A 192 -0.05 8.01 14.24
C TYR A 192 0.00 6.98 13.12
N ILE A 193 -0.57 5.80 13.33
CA ILE A 193 -0.48 4.69 12.39
C ILE A 193 -1.35 4.97 11.15
N ALA A 194 -2.59 5.39 11.38
CA ALA A 194 -3.52 5.73 10.30
C ALA A 194 -4.63 6.66 10.81
N SER A 195 -5.18 7.46 9.91
CA SER A 195 -6.41 8.21 10.14
C SER A 195 -7.42 7.85 9.06
N SER A 196 -8.55 7.24 9.41
CA SER A 196 -9.50 6.72 8.42
C SER A 196 -10.94 6.82 8.92
N ALA A 197 -11.87 6.94 7.98
CA ALA A 197 -13.30 6.74 8.24
C ALA A 197 -13.70 5.26 8.27
N ASN A 198 -12.81 4.36 7.82
CA ASN A 198 -13.02 2.92 7.87
C ASN A 198 -12.62 2.38 9.25
N LEU A 199 -13.60 2.27 10.15
CA LEU A 199 -13.39 1.80 11.51
C LEU A 199 -12.99 0.32 11.57
N GLU A 200 -13.48 -0.50 10.63
CA GLU A 200 -13.14 -1.92 10.52
C GLU A 200 -11.63 -2.10 10.23
N LEU A 201 -11.11 -1.33 9.27
CA LEU A 201 -9.67 -1.29 8.98
C LEU A 201 -8.84 -0.90 10.21
N LEU A 202 -9.25 0.15 10.95
CA LEU A 202 -8.49 0.59 12.12
C LEU A 202 -8.52 -0.41 13.27
N LYS A 203 -9.65 -1.09 13.48
CA LYS A 203 -9.76 -2.19 14.45
C LYS A 203 -8.87 -3.36 14.05
N TYR A 204 -8.83 -3.69 12.76
CA TYR A 204 -7.98 -4.74 12.24
C TYR A 204 -6.49 -4.41 12.40
N LEU A 205 -6.06 -3.19 12.08
CA LEU A 205 -4.68 -2.73 12.30
C LEU A 205 -4.28 -2.80 13.78
N ARG A 206 -5.19 -2.39 14.68
CA ARG A 206 -4.97 -2.50 16.14
C ARG A 206 -4.73 -3.95 16.56
N ASP A 207 -5.53 -4.86 16.05
CA ASP A 207 -5.42 -6.29 16.34
C ASP A 207 -4.11 -6.88 15.79
N LEU A 208 -3.76 -6.59 14.54
CA LEU A 208 -2.50 -7.00 13.94
C LEU A 208 -1.29 -6.48 14.72
N LEU A 209 -1.29 -5.20 15.10
CA LEU A 209 -0.23 -4.56 15.89
C LEU A 209 -0.04 -5.23 17.25
N PHE A 210 -1.13 -5.54 17.94
CA PHE A 210 -1.05 -6.16 19.26
C PHE A 210 -0.65 -7.64 19.17
N ARG A 211 -1.34 -8.45 18.36
CA ARG A 211 -1.12 -9.91 18.32
C ARG A 211 0.25 -10.30 17.78
N ASN A 212 0.78 -9.57 16.79
CA ASN A 212 2.01 -9.95 16.11
C ASN A 212 3.25 -9.22 16.64
N PHE A 213 3.07 -8.05 17.25
CA PHE A 213 4.19 -7.17 17.62
C PHE A 213 4.10 -6.63 19.05
N MET A 214 3.05 -6.97 19.80
CA MET A 214 2.78 -6.45 21.15
C MET A 214 2.69 -4.92 21.21
N ILE A 215 2.42 -4.27 20.07
CA ILE A 215 2.32 -2.81 19.98
C ILE A 215 0.92 -2.38 20.45
N LYS A 216 0.88 -1.68 21.58
CA LYS A 216 -0.35 -1.12 22.14
C LYS A 216 -0.71 0.19 21.43
N THR A 217 -1.95 0.27 20.97
CA THR A 217 -2.49 1.46 20.29
C THR A 217 -3.77 1.98 20.94
N ILE A 218 -4.01 3.28 20.81
CA ILE A 218 -5.26 3.95 21.13
C ILE A 218 -6.01 4.31 19.85
N LEU A 219 -7.33 4.11 19.85
CA LEU A 219 -8.23 4.50 18.78
C LEU A 219 -9.10 5.66 19.27
N SER A 220 -9.04 6.79 18.59
CA SER A 220 -9.77 8.01 18.98
C SER A 220 -10.52 8.61 17.80
N LYS A 221 -11.75 9.09 18.03
CA LYS A 221 -12.46 9.94 17.06
C LYS A 221 -11.81 11.32 17.05
N THR A 222 -11.41 11.81 15.88
CA THR A 222 -10.69 13.08 15.71
C THR A 222 -11.52 14.16 15.03
N LYS A 223 -12.45 13.78 14.16
CA LYS A 223 -13.40 14.69 13.52
C LYS A 223 -14.77 14.03 13.40
N THR A 224 -15.81 14.82 13.53
CA THR A 224 -17.20 14.35 13.41
C THR A 224 -17.76 14.70 12.03
N ALA A 225 -18.68 13.88 11.52
CA ALA A 225 -19.48 14.21 10.34
C ALA A 225 -20.21 15.57 10.53
N GLY A 226 -20.36 16.32 9.45
CA GLY A 226 -20.98 17.67 9.44
C GLY A 226 -20.02 18.82 9.75
N MET A 227 -18.88 18.55 10.40
CA MET A 227 -17.87 19.57 10.70
C MET A 227 -17.22 20.11 9.41
N ILE A 228 -16.83 21.39 9.44
CA ILE A 228 -16.02 22.00 8.39
C ILE A 228 -14.64 21.34 8.41
N ASP A 229 -14.23 20.78 7.28
CA ASP A 229 -12.96 20.08 7.14
C ASP A 229 -11.86 21.00 6.60
N SER A 230 -12.18 21.71 5.53
CA SER A 230 -11.26 22.60 4.80
C SER A 230 -12.04 23.60 3.94
N VAL A 231 -11.34 24.62 3.45
CA VAL A 231 -11.82 25.51 2.40
C VAL A 231 -10.94 25.29 1.18
N ILE A 232 -11.53 24.86 0.06
CA ILE A 232 -10.81 24.59 -1.19
C ILE A 232 -11.44 25.46 -2.27
N ASP A 233 -10.64 26.30 -2.91
CA ASP A 233 -11.08 27.24 -3.95
C ASP A 233 -12.29 28.10 -3.50
N GLY A 234 -12.23 28.59 -2.25
CA GLY A 234 -13.30 29.38 -1.62
C GLY A 234 -14.53 28.59 -1.17
N ARG A 235 -14.59 27.28 -1.44
CA ARG A 235 -15.73 26.42 -1.07
C ARG A 235 -15.49 25.73 0.27
N VAL A 236 -16.45 25.84 1.18
CA VAL A 236 -16.44 25.14 2.46
C VAL A 236 -16.73 23.65 2.22
N ILE A 237 -15.74 22.81 2.50
CA ILE A 237 -15.87 21.36 2.44
C ILE A 237 -16.23 20.85 3.83
N ARG A 238 -17.38 20.19 3.95
CA ARG A 238 -17.83 19.54 5.19
C ARG A 238 -17.57 18.05 5.13
N ARG A 239 -17.28 17.45 6.30
CA ARG A 239 -17.09 16.01 6.41
C ARG A 239 -18.42 15.27 6.27
N THR A 240 -18.45 14.25 5.43
CA THR A 240 -19.59 13.34 5.31
C THR A 240 -19.53 12.17 6.29
N LYS A 241 -18.33 11.87 6.81
CA LYS A 241 -18.07 10.75 7.72
C LYS A 241 -17.18 11.19 8.89
N ASP A 242 -17.39 10.53 10.02
CA ASP A 242 -16.49 10.58 11.15
C ASP A 242 -15.08 10.14 10.74
N LEU A 243 -14.06 10.79 11.32
CA LEU A 243 -12.67 10.42 11.14
C LEU A 243 -12.12 9.88 12.46
N PHE A 244 -11.56 8.69 12.40
CA PHE A 244 -10.90 8.06 13.53
C PHE A 244 -9.39 8.02 13.27
N GLN A 245 -8.61 7.98 14.34
CA GLN A 245 -7.16 7.92 14.30
C GLN A 245 -6.68 6.81 15.23
N LEU A 246 -5.80 5.97 14.70
CA LEU A 246 -5.08 4.95 15.44
C LEU A 246 -3.66 5.45 15.72
N ALA A 247 -3.24 5.44 16.97
CA ALA A 247 -1.92 5.94 17.39
C ALA A 247 -1.28 4.99 18.40
N ALA A 248 0.06 4.95 18.44
CA ALA A 248 0.77 4.29 19.53
C ALA A 248 0.41 4.98 20.88
N VAL A 249 0.18 4.20 21.93
CA VAL A 249 -0.33 4.76 23.21
C VAL A 249 0.66 5.69 23.90
N ASN A 250 1.95 5.47 23.73
CA ASN A 250 3.03 6.23 24.35
C ASN A 250 4.30 6.23 23.49
N GLU A 251 5.37 6.85 24.00
CA GLU A 251 6.66 6.98 23.28
C GLU A 251 7.36 5.63 23.06
N GLU A 252 7.34 4.75 24.05
CA GLU A 252 7.95 3.40 23.95
C GLU A 252 7.28 2.59 22.84
N GLN A 253 5.95 2.58 22.80
CA GLN A 253 5.17 1.90 21.77
C GLN A 253 5.34 2.56 20.40
N ALA A 254 5.60 3.87 20.36
CA ALA A 254 5.94 4.57 19.12
C ALA A 254 7.32 4.15 18.59
N ILE A 255 8.32 4.00 19.47
CA ILE A 255 9.64 3.48 19.12
C ILE A 255 9.53 2.05 18.58
N LEU A 256 8.83 1.17 19.31
CA LEU A 256 8.61 -0.22 18.89
C LEU A 256 7.94 -0.32 17.52
N CYS A 257 6.95 0.55 17.26
CA CYS A 257 6.31 0.64 15.95
C CYS A 257 7.29 1.03 14.85
N CYS A 258 8.13 2.05 15.07
CA CYS A 258 9.16 2.43 14.10
C CYS A 258 10.20 1.33 13.85
N GLU A 259 10.59 0.58 14.89
CA GLU A 259 11.61 -0.47 14.79
C GLU A 259 11.10 -1.74 14.11
N LEU A 260 9.88 -2.19 14.45
CA LEU A 260 9.33 -3.44 13.93
C LEU A 260 8.58 -3.27 12.61
N ILE A 261 7.88 -2.14 12.43
CA ILE A 261 7.10 -1.87 11.22
C ILE A 261 7.92 -1.03 10.25
N GLY A 262 8.51 0.07 10.71
CA GLY A 262 9.26 1.00 9.86
C GLY A 262 8.39 1.70 8.81
N SER A 263 9.03 2.35 7.84
CA SER A 263 8.39 3.09 6.75
C SER A 263 9.28 3.00 5.51
N ALA A 264 8.71 3.05 4.31
CA ALA A 264 9.51 3.20 3.08
C ALA A 264 9.89 4.66 2.79
N ILE A 265 9.34 5.61 3.57
CA ILE A 265 9.47 7.04 3.30
C ILE A 265 10.66 7.62 4.08
N SER A 266 11.69 8.04 3.36
CA SER A 266 12.96 8.58 3.86
C SER A 266 12.76 9.71 4.87
N ARG A 267 11.81 10.64 4.64
CA ARG A 267 11.56 11.72 5.61
C ARG A 267 11.00 11.20 6.94
N LYS A 268 10.23 10.10 6.92
CA LYS A 268 9.67 9.47 8.13
C LYS A 268 10.77 8.71 8.86
N ILE A 269 11.57 7.92 8.12
CA ILE A 269 12.76 7.21 8.63
C ILE A 269 13.72 8.20 9.29
N LYS A 270 14.15 9.24 8.55
CA LYS A 270 15.15 10.20 9.05
C LYS A 270 14.69 10.95 10.29
N LYS A 271 13.41 11.28 10.35
CA LYS A 271 12.82 11.93 11.53
C LYS A 271 12.87 11.03 12.77
N PHE A 272 12.65 9.73 12.60
CA PHE A 272 12.82 8.76 13.69
C PHE A 272 14.29 8.60 14.09
N GLU A 273 15.20 8.45 13.12
CA GLU A 273 16.63 8.34 13.38
C GLU A 273 17.18 9.55 14.14
N ASP A 274 16.85 10.77 13.68
CA ASP A 274 17.29 12.01 14.32
C ASP A 274 16.74 12.10 15.77
N PHE A 275 15.51 11.63 16.00
CA PHE A 275 14.93 11.57 17.34
C PHE A 275 15.71 10.61 18.24
N ILE A 276 15.98 9.38 17.76
CA ILE A 276 16.74 8.38 18.52
C ILE A 276 18.17 8.86 18.80
N PHE A 277 18.83 9.45 17.81
CA PHE A 277 20.17 10.00 17.95
C PHE A 277 20.25 11.00 19.11
N LEU A 278 19.33 11.98 19.13
CA LEU A 278 19.31 13.01 20.16
C LEU A 278 18.94 12.44 21.53
N ARG A 279 17.96 11.53 21.59
CA ARG A 279 17.50 10.94 22.85
C ARG A 279 18.52 10.01 23.51
N LYS A 280 19.45 9.43 22.73
CA LYS A 280 20.55 8.62 23.25
C LYS A 280 21.70 9.43 23.84
N ARG A 281 21.84 10.71 23.45
CA ARG A 281 23.02 11.55 23.81
C ARG A 281 22.69 12.71 24.74
N TYR A 282 21.46 13.17 24.71
CA TYR A 282 21.06 14.39 25.41
C TYR A 282 19.83 14.15 26.28
N THR A 283 19.71 14.94 27.34
CA THR A 283 18.48 15.00 28.12
C THR A 283 17.30 15.40 27.22
N ARG A 284 16.07 15.12 27.66
CA ARG A 284 14.89 15.46 26.84
C ARG A 284 14.75 16.96 26.56
N LEU A 285 15.29 17.81 27.42
CA LEU A 285 15.27 19.26 27.28
C LEU A 285 16.30 19.72 26.24
N GLU A 286 17.55 19.31 26.38
CA GLU A 286 18.62 19.60 25.42
C GLU A 286 18.29 19.07 24.02
N ALA A 287 17.77 17.85 23.94
CA ALA A 287 17.30 17.25 22.68
C ALA A 287 16.19 18.09 22.03
N ALA A 288 15.31 18.73 22.81
CA ALA A 288 14.27 19.60 22.28
C ALA A 288 14.86 20.88 21.67
N ILE A 289 15.86 21.47 22.32
CA ILE A 289 16.58 22.65 21.83
C ILE A 289 17.31 22.31 20.52
N LEU A 290 18.04 21.20 20.49
CA LEU A 290 18.76 20.74 19.30
C LEU A 290 17.79 20.40 18.15
N TRP A 291 16.66 19.76 18.45
CA TRP A 291 15.62 19.48 17.46
C TRP A 291 15.16 20.75 16.74
N GLN A 292 14.93 21.85 17.48
CA GLN A 292 14.52 23.14 16.90
C GLN A 292 15.63 23.80 16.06
N LYS A 293 16.90 23.45 16.26
CA LYS A 293 18.00 23.91 15.39
C LYS A 293 18.02 23.15 14.05
N ILE A 294 17.68 21.86 14.08
CA ILE A 294 17.70 20.94 12.93
C ILE A 294 16.40 21.03 12.12
N TYR A 295 15.26 21.22 12.79
CA TYR A 295 13.93 21.30 12.21
C TYR A 295 13.29 22.66 12.44
N HIS A 296 12.67 23.22 11.42
CA HIS A 296 11.78 24.37 11.56
C HIS A 296 10.32 23.93 11.47
N LYS A 297 9.40 24.78 11.94
CA LYS A 297 7.96 24.47 11.98
C LYS A 297 7.24 25.19 10.84
N GLU A 298 6.61 24.44 9.95
CA GLU A 298 5.69 24.96 8.94
C GLU A 298 4.28 24.45 9.20
N GLY A 299 3.38 25.35 9.59
CA GLY A 299 2.02 25.00 10.00
C GLY A 299 2.01 23.97 11.15
N ARG A 300 1.56 22.75 10.85
CA ARG A 300 1.49 21.64 11.81
C ARG A 300 2.70 20.69 11.75
N PHE A 301 3.62 20.90 10.81
CA PHE A 301 4.70 19.96 10.53
C PHE A 301 6.06 20.52 10.94
N TRP A 302 6.92 19.65 11.47
CA TRP A 302 8.35 19.91 11.62
C TRP A 302 9.09 19.40 10.39
N ILE A 303 9.74 20.32 9.68
CA ILE A 303 10.46 20.06 8.42
C ILE A 303 11.96 20.15 8.68
N ARG A 304 12.70 19.16 8.19
CA ARG A 304 14.14 19.05 8.40
C ARG A 304 14.87 20.07 7.54
N ASN A 305 15.85 20.77 8.11
CA ASN A 305 16.76 21.61 7.36
C ASN A 305 17.84 20.72 6.71
N ASN A 306 17.78 20.53 5.39
CA ASN A 306 18.68 19.62 4.68
C ASN A 306 20.16 20.05 4.70
N THR A 307 20.45 21.31 5.00
CA THR A 307 21.82 21.85 5.08
C THR A 307 22.50 21.65 6.44
N LYS A 308 21.77 21.16 7.45
CA LYS A 308 22.28 20.99 8.81
C LYS A 308 22.51 19.50 9.07
N SER A 309 23.77 19.08 9.15
CA SER A 309 24.11 17.75 9.63
C SER A 309 23.84 17.66 11.13
N ILE A 310 23.39 16.51 11.62
CA ILE A 310 23.26 16.31 13.07
C ILE A 310 24.64 16.33 13.74
N ASP A 311 25.67 15.93 12.98
CA ASP A 311 27.06 15.86 13.44
C ASP A 311 27.71 17.25 13.56
N SER A 312 27.23 18.26 12.82
CA SER A 312 27.77 19.62 12.95
C SER A 312 27.43 20.30 14.28
N PHE A 313 26.55 19.70 15.10
CA PHE A 313 26.21 20.18 16.44
C PHE A 313 27.02 19.49 17.55
N LEU A 314 27.92 18.58 17.20
CA LEU A 314 28.80 17.88 18.14
C LEU A 314 29.90 18.77 18.74
N ILE A 315 30.09 20.00 18.25
CA ILE A 315 31.27 20.83 18.57
C ILE A 315 30.99 21.93 19.62
N THR A 316 29.77 22.07 20.12
CA THR A 316 29.48 23.09 21.15
C THR A 316 28.60 22.50 22.24
N TYR A 317 29.22 21.84 23.21
CA TYR A 317 28.88 21.91 24.63
C TYR A 317 30.06 21.45 25.47
#